data_AF-A0A080LSU7-F1
#
_entry.id   AF-A0A080LSU7-F1
#
_cell.length_a   1.000
_cell.length_b   1.000
_cell.length_c   1.000
_cell.angle_alpha   90.00
_cell.angle_beta   90.00
_cell.angle_gamma   90.00
#
_symmetry.space_group_name_H-M   'P 1'
#
loop_
_entity.id
_entity.type
_entity.pdbx_description
1 polymer ?
#
loop_
_entity_poly.entity_id
_entity_poly.type
_entity_poly.pdbx_seq_one_letter_code
_entity_poly.pdbx_strand_id
1 'polypeptide(L)'
;MILARFLADLLQTNPQDMTRLNCGWFFDDREESPSKRFVRWCEAYLPTAQEQVDGGLRRLVRHTLFEGQETERLVRQAGVEMELAFDEWQAEWQALIEQESGLGPGAAIDPAARAIGFQKKRLAEEYLLRELATQGFLPGYGFPTSIASFDNTTVSAAKRLPPPDGPAKRGRDDNRFQKRDLASRDLVTALREYAPGAELVMDGLVYRSAGITLNWHIPADQEGARETQAIKFAWRCRSCGASGTTMSLKLASNCDACGAGVQANDIQQFLEPAGFSVDFYEEPHNDVTRQQFVPVERLWISARGEWSPLGAVSGDHRRACVSPFGRSSWQRLRSVPELRTCRADACGREAAKASRTRFRTQEAAQPSHGPGVRR
;
A
#
# COMPACT_ATOMS: atom_id res chain seq x y z
N MET A 1 -6.97 -18.33 8.61
CA MET A 1 -7.65 -19.64 8.75
C MET A 1 -9.06 -19.60 8.20
N ILE A 2 -9.92 -18.68 8.69
CA ILE A 2 -11.34 -18.61 8.33
C ILE A 2 -11.54 -18.43 6.81
N LEU A 3 -10.91 -17.41 6.22
CA LEU A 3 -10.97 -17.17 4.76
C LEU A 3 -10.50 -18.39 3.96
N ALA A 4 -9.40 -19.03 4.37
CA ALA A 4 -8.88 -20.20 3.68
C ALA A 4 -9.88 -21.37 3.70
N ARG A 5 -10.61 -21.57 4.81
CA ARG A 5 -11.65 -22.59 4.89
C ARG A 5 -12.83 -22.27 3.97
N PHE A 6 -13.31 -21.03 4.01
CA PHE A 6 -14.37 -20.57 3.12
C PHE A 6 -14.00 -20.74 1.64
N LEU A 7 -12.80 -20.30 1.24
CA LEU A 7 -12.31 -20.46 -0.12
C LEU A 7 -12.18 -21.93 -0.51
N ALA A 8 -11.73 -22.80 0.38
CA ALA A 8 -11.67 -24.23 0.11
C ALA A 8 -13.07 -24.82 -0.17
N ASP A 9 -14.06 -24.47 0.64
CA ASP A 9 -15.45 -24.95 0.47
C ASP A 9 -16.09 -24.36 -0.81
N LEU A 10 -15.79 -23.09 -1.14
CA LEU A 10 -16.23 -22.42 -2.36
C LEU A 10 -15.61 -23.02 -3.63
N LEU A 11 -14.32 -23.31 -3.60
CA LEU A 11 -13.58 -23.87 -4.74
C LEU A 11 -13.90 -25.35 -4.98
N GLN A 12 -14.29 -26.10 -3.94
CA GLN A 12 -14.82 -27.45 -4.10
C GLN A 12 -16.14 -27.45 -4.88
N THR A 13 -16.97 -26.42 -4.70
CA THR A 13 -18.23 -26.29 -5.44
C THR A 13 -18.00 -25.77 -6.87
N ASN A 14 -17.02 -24.87 -7.06
CA ASN A 14 -16.66 -24.30 -8.37
C ASN A 14 -15.15 -24.40 -8.67
N PRO A 15 -14.67 -25.52 -9.24
CA PRO A 15 -13.24 -25.75 -9.48
C PRO A 15 -12.60 -24.79 -10.49
N GLN A 16 -13.40 -24.19 -11.40
CA GLN A 16 -12.90 -23.26 -12.42
C GLN A 16 -12.45 -21.91 -11.84
N ASP A 17 -12.85 -21.58 -10.62
CA ASP A 17 -12.53 -20.30 -9.98
C ASP A 17 -11.13 -20.28 -9.35
N MET A 18 -10.47 -21.44 -9.21
CA MET A 18 -9.13 -21.55 -8.62
C MET A 18 -8.05 -20.79 -9.40
N THR A 19 -8.25 -20.62 -10.71
CA THR A 19 -7.31 -19.91 -11.59
C THR A 19 -7.57 -18.39 -11.64
N ARG A 20 -8.64 -17.90 -11.00
CA ARG A 20 -9.13 -16.51 -11.09
C ARG A 20 -9.18 -15.81 -9.73
N LEU A 21 -8.17 -16.01 -8.88
CA LEU A 21 -8.04 -15.31 -7.59
C LEU A 21 -7.62 -13.83 -7.77
N ASN A 22 -8.41 -13.08 -8.54
CA ASN A 22 -8.26 -11.64 -8.76
C ASN A 22 -9.33 -10.85 -8.00
N CYS A 23 -9.10 -9.54 -7.86
CA CYS A 23 -10.00 -8.67 -7.10
C CYS A 23 -11.37 -8.51 -7.76
N GLY A 24 -11.42 -8.47 -9.09
CA GLY A 24 -12.68 -8.36 -9.84
C GLY A 24 -13.63 -9.52 -9.55
N TRP A 25 -13.16 -10.77 -9.58
CA TRP A 25 -13.98 -11.93 -9.23
C TRP A 25 -14.48 -11.87 -7.78
N PHE A 26 -13.68 -11.34 -6.85
CA PHE A 26 -13.99 -11.37 -5.42
C PHE A 26 -14.86 -10.19 -4.93
N PHE A 27 -14.77 -9.02 -5.57
CA PHE A 27 -15.38 -7.77 -5.11
C PHE A 27 -16.35 -7.08 -6.09
N ASP A 28 -16.31 -7.36 -7.41
CA ASP A 28 -17.06 -6.56 -8.41
C ASP A 28 -18.58 -6.58 -8.21
N ASP A 29 -19.14 -7.73 -7.84
CA ASP A 29 -20.57 -7.87 -7.57
C ASP A 29 -20.93 -7.29 -6.18
N ARG A 30 -21.97 -6.45 -6.13
CA ARG A 30 -22.42 -5.81 -4.89
C ARG A 30 -23.21 -6.73 -3.97
N GLU A 31 -23.91 -7.72 -4.51
CA GLU A 31 -24.89 -8.50 -3.75
C GLU A 31 -24.49 -9.97 -3.62
N GLU A 32 -23.91 -10.54 -4.68
CA GLU A 32 -23.57 -11.98 -4.73
C GLU A 32 -22.08 -12.28 -4.83
N SER A 33 -21.22 -11.27 -4.62
CA SER A 33 -19.77 -11.49 -4.65
C SER A 33 -19.28 -12.49 -3.59
N PRO A 34 -18.18 -13.22 -3.88
CA PRO A 34 -17.55 -14.10 -2.91
C PRO A 34 -17.22 -13.42 -1.57
N SER A 35 -16.87 -12.14 -1.57
CA SER A 35 -16.68 -11.33 -0.36
C SER A 35 -17.97 -11.21 0.47
N LYS A 36 -19.11 -10.83 -0.13
CA LYS A 36 -20.40 -10.80 0.57
C LYS A 36 -20.85 -12.17 1.06
N ARG A 37 -20.59 -13.22 0.28
CA ARG A 37 -20.83 -14.61 0.71
C ARG A 37 -19.97 -14.99 1.91
N PHE A 38 -18.72 -14.53 1.97
CA PHE A 38 -17.85 -14.71 3.13
C PHE A 38 -18.39 -13.99 4.37
N VAL A 39 -18.88 -12.75 4.22
CA VAL A 39 -19.51 -12.00 5.33
C VAL A 39 -20.72 -12.75 5.86
N ARG A 40 -21.65 -13.18 4.98
CA ARG A 40 -22.81 -14.01 5.38
C ARG A 40 -22.39 -15.33 6.04
N TRP A 41 -21.32 -15.96 5.55
CA TRP A 41 -20.76 -17.17 6.15
C TRP A 41 -20.26 -16.91 7.58
N CYS A 42 -19.67 -15.73 7.83
CA CYS A 42 -19.24 -15.32 9.17
C CYS A 42 -20.43 -15.00 10.09
N GLU A 43 -21.49 -14.39 9.57
CA GLU A 43 -22.72 -14.09 10.32
C GLU A 43 -23.51 -15.36 10.69
N ALA A 44 -23.53 -16.35 9.80
CA ALA A 44 -24.18 -17.63 10.01
C ALA A 44 -23.33 -18.64 10.81
N TYR A 45 -22.16 -18.23 11.31
CA TYR A 45 -21.26 -19.11 12.04
C TYR A 45 -21.87 -19.57 13.37
N LEU A 46 -21.96 -20.88 13.55
CA LEU A 46 -22.38 -21.52 14.79
C LEU A 46 -21.29 -22.49 15.26
N PRO A 47 -20.74 -22.33 16.48
CA PRO A 47 -19.68 -23.19 17.00
C PRO A 47 -20.03 -24.69 16.98
N THR A 48 -21.30 -25.01 17.24
CA THR A 48 -21.82 -26.39 17.28
C THR A 48 -21.93 -27.05 15.90
N ALA A 49 -22.15 -26.26 14.84
CA ALA A 49 -22.23 -26.78 13.47
C ALA A 49 -20.85 -26.96 12.83
N GLN A 50 -19.83 -26.23 13.29
CA GLN A 50 -18.49 -26.18 12.72
C GLN A 50 -17.40 -26.49 13.75
N GLU A 51 -17.49 -27.65 14.41
CA GLU A 51 -16.58 -28.05 15.50
C GLU A 51 -15.08 -28.00 15.11
N GLN A 52 -14.75 -28.32 13.85
CA GLN A 52 -13.36 -28.27 13.37
C GLN A 52 -12.81 -26.83 13.34
N VAL A 53 -13.63 -25.88 12.92
CA VAL A 53 -13.27 -24.45 12.84
C VAL A 53 -13.17 -23.88 14.25
N ASP A 54 -14.15 -24.18 15.12
CA ASP A 54 -14.14 -23.76 16.53
C ASP A 54 -12.90 -24.30 17.27
N GLY A 55 -12.63 -25.60 17.18
CA GLY A 55 -11.45 -26.21 17.78
C GLY A 55 -10.13 -25.66 17.21
N GLY A 56 -10.10 -25.35 15.92
CA GLY A 56 -8.98 -24.66 15.27
C GLY A 56 -8.75 -23.25 15.82
N LEU A 57 -9.81 -22.44 15.92
CA LEU A 57 -9.75 -21.07 16.46
C LEU A 57 -9.29 -21.06 17.91
N ARG A 58 -9.86 -21.92 18.76
CA ARG A 58 -9.46 -22.01 20.18
C ARG A 58 -7.98 -22.35 20.33
N ARG A 59 -7.44 -23.22 19.47
CA ARG A 59 -6.01 -23.53 19.46
C ARG A 59 -5.14 -22.35 19.01
N LEU A 60 -5.58 -21.60 17.98
CA LEU A 60 -4.84 -20.44 17.47
C LEU A 60 -4.78 -19.28 18.46
N VAL A 61 -5.85 -19.10 19.22
CA VAL A 61 -6.04 -17.97 20.13
C VAL A 61 -5.43 -18.23 21.51
N ARG A 62 -5.09 -19.48 21.82
CA ARG A 62 -4.44 -19.87 23.07
C ARG A 62 -3.15 -19.07 23.30
N HIS A 63 -2.95 -18.55 24.51
CA HIS A 63 -1.81 -17.71 24.90
C HIS A 63 -1.68 -16.39 24.13
N THR A 64 -2.79 -15.89 23.57
CA THR A 64 -2.87 -14.56 22.95
C THR A 64 -3.80 -13.64 23.74
N LEU A 65 -3.84 -12.35 23.39
CA LEU A 65 -4.77 -11.38 23.97
C LEU A 65 -6.25 -11.71 23.73
N PHE A 66 -6.53 -12.61 22.78
CA PHE A 66 -7.88 -13.05 22.46
C PHE A 66 -8.29 -14.32 23.24
N GLU A 67 -7.40 -14.89 24.05
CA GLU A 67 -7.69 -16.08 24.86
C GLU A 67 -8.88 -15.81 25.81
N GLY A 68 -9.86 -16.72 25.79
CA GLY A 68 -11.10 -16.58 26.57
C GLY A 68 -12.22 -15.80 25.88
N GLN A 69 -11.99 -15.22 24.69
CA GLN A 69 -13.08 -14.66 23.88
C GLN A 69 -13.87 -15.76 23.17
N GLU A 70 -15.16 -15.52 22.96
CA GLU A 70 -16.01 -16.43 22.19
C GLU A 70 -15.59 -16.46 20.72
N THR A 71 -15.48 -17.67 20.15
CA THR A 71 -15.07 -17.88 18.75
C THR A 71 -16.03 -17.20 17.79
N GLU A 72 -17.32 -17.16 18.12
CA GLU A 72 -18.34 -16.45 17.35
C GLU A 72 -18.04 -14.95 17.21
N ARG A 73 -17.62 -14.30 18.29
CA ARG A 73 -17.24 -12.88 18.25
C ARG A 73 -16.04 -12.65 17.33
N LEU A 74 -15.05 -13.54 17.36
CA LEU A 74 -13.85 -13.44 16.52
C LEU A 74 -14.19 -13.63 15.03
N VAL A 75 -15.08 -14.58 14.71
CA VAL A 75 -15.54 -14.82 13.33
C VAL A 75 -16.36 -13.63 12.82
N ARG A 76 -17.28 -13.11 13.63
CA ARG A 76 -18.05 -11.90 13.28
C ARG A 76 -17.13 -10.70 13.04
N GLN A 77 -16.12 -10.49 13.88
CA GLN A 77 -15.14 -9.42 13.67
C GLN A 77 -14.41 -9.58 12.33
N ALA A 78 -14.00 -10.80 11.96
CA ALA A 78 -13.40 -11.05 10.66
C ALA A 78 -14.36 -10.73 9.49
N GLY A 79 -15.67 -10.96 9.65
CA GLY A 79 -16.68 -10.51 8.70
C GLY A 79 -16.73 -8.99 8.56
N VAL A 80 -16.69 -8.25 9.68
CA VAL A 80 -16.66 -6.77 9.68
C VAL A 80 -15.41 -6.23 8.97
N GLU A 81 -14.23 -6.80 9.24
CA GLU A 81 -12.99 -6.38 8.56
C GLU A 81 -13.04 -6.66 7.05
N MET A 82 -13.69 -7.75 6.62
CA MET A 82 -13.90 -8.03 5.19
C MET A 82 -14.87 -7.04 4.55
N GLU A 83 -15.92 -6.64 5.26
CA GLU A 83 -16.87 -5.64 4.78
C GLU A 83 -16.19 -4.28 4.56
N LEU A 84 -15.30 -3.88 5.46
CA LEU A 84 -14.48 -2.67 5.30
C LEU A 84 -13.58 -2.73 4.05
N ALA A 85 -12.91 -3.87 3.85
CA ALA A 85 -12.09 -4.13 2.67
C ALA A 85 -12.91 -4.06 1.35
N PHE A 86 -14.12 -4.64 1.37
CA PHE A 86 -15.07 -4.55 0.26
C PHE A 86 -15.47 -3.10 -0.02
N ASP A 87 -15.86 -2.33 1.01
CA ASP A 87 -16.32 -0.96 0.85
C ASP A 87 -15.22 -0.03 0.32
N GLU A 88 -13.96 -0.21 0.76
CA GLU A 88 -12.81 0.54 0.28
C GLU A 88 -12.54 0.27 -1.21
N TRP A 89 -12.49 -1.02 -1.60
CA TRP A 89 -12.33 -1.39 -3.01
C TRP A 89 -13.48 -0.89 -3.88
N GLN A 90 -14.71 -1.01 -3.37
CA GLN A 90 -15.91 -0.59 -4.10
C GLN A 90 -15.97 0.94 -4.26
N ALA A 91 -15.50 1.72 -3.29
CA ALA A 91 -15.41 3.17 -3.40
C ALA A 91 -14.49 3.58 -4.57
N GLU A 92 -13.35 2.93 -4.73
CA GLU A 92 -12.43 3.15 -5.86
C GLU A 92 -13.08 2.73 -7.20
N TRP A 93 -13.70 1.55 -7.24
CA TRP A 93 -14.40 1.06 -8.43
C TRP A 93 -15.50 2.02 -8.90
N GLN A 94 -16.30 2.52 -7.96
CA GLN A 94 -17.38 3.48 -8.26
C GLN A 94 -16.85 4.84 -8.67
N ALA A 95 -15.76 5.32 -8.07
CA ALA A 95 -15.14 6.56 -8.49
C ALA A 95 -14.68 6.50 -9.95
N LEU A 96 -14.13 5.36 -10.40
CA LEU A 96 -13.75 5.15 -11.81
C LEU A 96 -14.98 5.10 -12.74
N ILE A 97 -16.06 4.43 -12.33
CA ILE A 97 -17.32 4.40 -13.11
C ILE A 97 -17.91 5.82 -13.24
N GLU A 98 -17.90 6.59 -12.17
CA GLU A 98 -18.44 7.94 -12.18
C GLU A 98 -17.59 8.87 -13.06
N GLN A 99 -16.26 8.75 -13.00
CA GLN A 99 -15.34 9.47 -13.89
C GLN A 99 -15.58 9.13 -15.37
N GLU A 100 -15.80 7.86 -15.68
CA GLU A 100 -16.14 7.40 -17.04
C GLU A 100 -17.46 8.01 -17.52
N SER A 101 -18.50 8.00 -16.67
CA SER A 101 -19.81 8.57 -17.00
C SER A 101 -19.78 10.08 -17.22
N GLY A 102 -18.83 10.79 -16.58
CA GLY A 102 -18.65 12.24 -16.69
C GLY A 102 -18.06 12.70 -18.03
N LEU A 103 -17.54 11.80 -18.87
CA LEU A 103 -16.89 12.14 -20.15
C LEU A 103 -17.88 12.42 -21.31
N GLY A 104 -19.19 12.18 -21.13
CA GLY A 104 -20.23 12.53 -22.10
C GLY A 104 -20.30 11.62 -23.37
N PRO A 105 -21.30 11.83 -24.25
CA PRO A 105 -21.50 11.01 -25.45
C PRO A 105 -20.42 11.30 -26.50
N GLY A 106 -19.43 10.41 -26.59
CA GLY A 106 -18.20 10.57 -27.39
C GLY A 106 -16.98 9.89 -26.73
N ALA A 107 -17.12 9.52 -25.45
CA ALA A 107 -16.09 8.93 -24.61
C ALA A 107 -15.37 7.72 -25.22
N ALA A 108 -16.04 6.83 -25.97
CA ALA A 108 -15.40 5.59 -26.47
C ALA A 108 -14.16 5.81 -27.37
N ILE A 109 -14.05 6.98 -28.01
CA ILE A 109 -12.91 7.34 -28.87
C ILE A 109 -11.88 8.19 -28.11
N ASP A 110 -12.28 8.81 -26.98
CA ASP A 110 -11.43 9.68 -26.19
C ASP A 110 -10.29 8.88 -25.51
N PRO A 111 -9.01 9.31 -25.68
CA PRO A 111 -7.90 8.79 -24.90
C PRO A 111 -8.16 8.75 -23.39
N ALA A 112 -8.93 9.70 -22.85
CA ALA A 112 -9.27 9.73 -21.42
C ALA A 112 -10.14 8.54 -21.00
N ALA A 113 -11.16 8.16 -21.77
CA ALA A 113 -12.00 7.00 -21.45
C ALA A 113 -11.22 5.69 -21.56
N ARG A 114 -10.31 5.60 -22.55
CA ARG A 114 -9.40 4.45 -22.68
C ARG A 114 -8.50 4.31 -21.46
N ALA A 115 -7.96 5.42 -20.95
CA ALA A 115 -7.15 5.42 -19.73
C ALA A 115 -7.94 4.91 -18.50
N ILE A 116 -9.20 5.33 -18.34
CA ILE A 116 -10.08 4.84 -17.26
C ILE A 116 -10.38 3.36 -17.45
N GLY A 117 -10.68 2.90 -18.68
CA GLY A 117 -10.88 1.48 -18.97
C GLY A 117 -9.67 0.62 -18.60
N PHE A 118 -8.46 1.13 -18.84
CA PHE A 118 -7.23 0.47 -18.40
C PHE A 118 -7.07 0.46 -16.87
N GLN A 119 -7.45 1.54 -16.17
CA GLN A 119 -7.45 1.58 -14.70
C GLN A 119 -8.43 0.58 -14.09
N LYS A 120 -9.65 0.48 -14.63
CA LYS A 120 -10.65 -0.51 -14.21
C LYS A 120 -10.16 -1.93 -14.42
N LYS A 121 -9.63 -2.23 -15.62
CA LYS A 121 -9.03 -3.54 -15.90
C LYS A 121 -7.92 -3.87 -14.90
N ARG A 122 -7.06 -2.90 -14.58
CA ARG A 122 -5.97 -3.08 -13.61
C ARG A 122 -6.50 -3.34 -12.19
N LEU A 123 -7.49 -2.58 -11.73
CA LEU A 123 -8.09 -2.79 -10.41
C LEU A 123 -8.78 -4.16 -10.28
N ALA A 124 -9.39 -4.65 -11.36
CA ALA A 124 -10.04 -5.96 -11.39
C ALA A 124 -9.05 -7.14 -11.49
N GLU A 125 -7.95 -6.99 -12.23
CA GLU A 125 -6.96 -8.06 -12.46
C GLU A 125 -5.90 -8.16 -11.35
N GLU A 126 -5.84 -7.24 -10.39
CA GLU A 126 -4.92 -7.30 -9.25
C GLU A 126 -5.10 -8.57 -8.41
N TYR A 127 -3.99 -9.10 -7.89
CA TYR A 127 -4.01 -10.32 -7.09
C TYR A 127 -4.76 -10.13 -5.78
N LEU A 128 -5.79 -10.96 -5.54
CA LEU A 128 -6.65 -10.85 -4.37
C LEU A 128 -5.88 -10.87 -3.04
N LEU A 129 -4.92 -11.78 -2.89
CA LEU A 129 -4.15 -11.90 -1.65
C LEU A 129 -3.25 -10.68 -1.41
N ARG A 130 -2.75 -10.05 -2.46
CA ARG A 130 -1.95 -8.83 -2.37
C ARG A 130 -2.82 -7.66 -1.89
N GLU A 131 -4.01 -7.51 -2.46
CA GLU A 131 -4.93 -6.45 -2.07
C GLU A 131 -5.40 -6.61 -0.63
N LEU A 132 -5.84 -7.81 -0.23
CA LEU A 132 -6.25 -8.09 1.14
C LEU A 132 -5.12 -7.89 2.17
N ALA A 133 -3.87 -8.19 1.81
CA ALA A 133 -2.72 -7.91 2.67
C ALA A 133 -2.40 -6.41 2.75
N THR A 134 -2.57 -5.68 1.63
CA THR A 134 -2.32 -4.23 1.56
C THR A 134 -3.35 -3.46 2.39
N GLN A 135 -4.62 -3.85 2.32
CA GLN A 135 -5.70 -3.32 3.13
C GLN A 135 -5.58 -3.75 4.60
N GLY A 136 -4.79 -4.79 4.91
CA GLY A 136 -4.54 -5.23 6.29
C GLY A 136 -5.54 -6.27 6.82
N PHE A 137 -6.39 -6.81 5.95
CA PHE A 137 -7.24 -7.96 6.27
C PHE A 137 -6.41 -9.24 6.47
N LEU A 138 -5.43 -9.47 5.59
CA LEU A 138 -4.45 -10.54 5.75
C LEU A 138 -3.18 -10.04 6.45
N PRO A 139 -2.52 -10.88 7.26
CA PRO A 139 -1.20 -10.56 7.75
C PRO A 139 -0.24 -10.40 6.56
N GLY A 140 0.43 -9.25 6.47
CA GLY A 140 1.45 -9.02 5.45
C GLY A 140 2.73 -9.84 5.67
N TYR A 141 2.95 -10.36 6.88
CA TYR A 141 4.09 -11.22 7.19
C TYR A 141 3.84 -12.64 6.67
N GLY A 142 4.75 -13.15 5.84
CA GLY A 142 4.68 -14.50 5.26
C GLY A 142 4.17 -14.56 3.82
N PHE A 143 3.77 -13.42 3.23
CA PHE A 143 3.49 -13.31 1.81
C PHE A 143 4.41 -12.28 1.16
N PRO A 144 5.16 -12.63 0.10
CA PRO A 144 5.99 -11.69 -0.65
C PRO A 144 5.13 -10.79 -1.56
N THR A 145 4.27 -9.95 -0.99
CA THR A 145 3.29 -9.14 -1.76
C THR A 145 3.88 -7.86 -2.34
N SER A 146 4.96 -7.36 -1.76
CA SER A 146 5.64 -6.13 -2.17
C SER A 146 7.12 -6.39 -2.38
N ILE A 147 7.45 -7.27 -3.32
CA ILE A 147 8.83 -7.51 -3.74
C ILE A 147 9.12 -6.72 -5.01
N ALA A 148 10.24 -6.00 -5.02
CA ALA A 148 10.79 -5.37 -6.20
C ALA A 148 12.05 -6.12 -6.64
N SER A 149 12.13 -6.43 -7.94
CA SER A 149 13.32 -7.00 -8.56
C SER A 149 14.24 -5.90 -9.10
N PHE A 150 15.54 -6.20 -9.17
CA PHE A 150 16.53 -5.36 -9.83
C PHE A 150 17.06 -6.08 -11.07
N ASP A 151 16.79 -5.51 -12.23
CA ASP A 151 17.33 -5.98 -13.50
C ASP A 151 18.73 -5.41 -13.73
N ASN A 152 19.72 -6.29 -13.68
CA ASN A 152 21.13 -5.96 -13.88
C ASN A 152 21.61 -6.25 -15.32
N THR A 153 20.69 -6.36 -16.27
CA THR A 153 21.01 -6.69 -17.66
C THR A 153 21.66 -5.53 -18.39
N THR A 154 22.94 -5.70 -18.71
CA THR A 154 23.69 -4.80 -19.59
C THR A 154 23.92 -5.45 -20.94
N VAL A 155 24.33 -4.67 -21.95
CA VAL A 155 24.71 -5.15 -23.28
C VAL A 155 25.70 -6.32 -23.21
N SER A 156 26.70 -6.25 -22.34
CA SER A 156 27.71 -7.30 -22.19
C SER A 156 27.15 -8.59 -21.58
N ALA A 157 26.20 -8.47 -20.64
CA ALA A 157 25.47 -9.61 -20.09
C ALA A 157 24.49 -10.21 -21.10
N ALA A 158 23.78 -9.38 -21.87
CA ALA A 158 22.84 -9.81 -22.91
C ALA A 158 23.53 -10.57 -24.04
N LYS A 159 24.72 -10.11 -24.48
CA LYS A 159 25.52 -10.81 -25.50
C LYS A 159 26.02 -12.19 -25.06
N ARG A 160 26.08 -12.47 -23.76
CA ARG A 160 26.47 -13.77 -23.19
C ARG A 160 25.29 -14.73 -23.05
N LEU A 161 24.05 -14.25 -23.19
CA LEU A 161 22.88 -15.12 -23.20
C LEU A 161 22.84 -15.95 -24.50
N PRO A 162 22.43 -17.22 -24.41
CA PRO A 162 22.18 -18.01 -25.61
C PRO A 162 21.08 -17.37 -26.46
N PRO A 163 21.18 -17.43 -27.80
CA PRO A 163 20.17 -16.88 -28.70
C PRO A 163 18.82 -17.55 -28.47
N PRO A 164 17.70 -16.80 -28.54
CA PRO A 164 16.35 -17.32 -28.29
C PRO A 164 15.93 -18.44 -29.26
N ASP A 165 16.54 -18.52 -30.45
CA ASP A 165 16.21 -19.46 -31.53
C ASP A 165 17.08 -20.72 -31.59
N GLY A 166 17.90 -21.01 -30.57
CA GLY A 166 18.61 -22.28 -30.48
C GLY A 166 17.63 -23.47 -30.32
N PRO A 167 17.94 -24.68 -30.83
CA PRO A 167 17.03 -25.82 -30.70
C PRO A 167 16.80 -26.13 -29.23
N ALA A 168 15.64 -25.71 -28.72
CA ALA A 168 15.18 -26.05 -27.39
C ALA A 168 15.20 -27.57 -27.29
N LYS A 169 16.06 -28.12 -26.43
CA LYS A 169 15.88 -29.47 -25.89
C LYS A 169 14.57 -29.45 -25.10
N ARG A 170 13.47 -29.64 -25.81
CA ARG A 170 12.11 -29.89 -25.29
C ARG A 170 12.20 -31.12 -24.40
N GLY A 171 12.24 -30.94 -23.08
CA GLY A 171 12.22 -32.09 -22.17
C GLY A 171 12.69 -31.89 -20.74
N ARG A 172 13.00 -30.66 -20.28
CA ARG A 172 13.26 -30.45 -18.84
C ARG A 172 12.70 -29.11 -18.38
N ASP A 173 11.77 -29.19 -17.45
CA ASP A 173 11.22 -28.08 -16.66
C ASP A 173 12.29 -27.46 -15.71
N ASP A 174 13.51 -28.01 -15.72
CA ASP A 174 14.69 -27.55 -14.97
C ASP A 174 15.42 -26.37 -15.63
N ASN A 175 14.72 -25.52 -16.40
CA ASN A 175 15.29 -24.33 -17.04
C ASN A 175 15.52 -23.19 -16.02
N ARG A 176 16.38 -23.46 -15.02
CA ARG A 176 17.00 -22.47 -14.13
C ARG A 176 17.79 -21.39 -14.88
N PHE A 177 18.03 -21.57 -16.18
CA PHE A 177 18.69 -20.60 -17.05
C PHE A 177 17.71 -19.61 -17.72
N GLN A 178 16.39 -19.84 -17.61
CA GLN A 178 15.37 -18.98 -18.24
C GLN A 178 14.67 -18.04 -17.23
N LYS A 179 14.71 -18.38 -15.94
CA LYS A 179 14.46 -17.44 -14.85
C LYS A 179 15.82 -16.92 -14.41
N ARG A 180 16.12 -15.66 -14.66
CA ARG A 180 17.26 -15.04 -14.01
C ARG A 180 16.84 -14.85 -12.56
N ASP A 181 17.64 -15.36 -11.64
CA ASP A 181 17.46 -15.04 -10.22
C ASP A 181 17.92 -13.58 -10.03
N LEU A 182 17.05 -12.64 -10.41
CA LEU A 182 17.28 -11.21 -10.20
C LEU A 182 17.34 -10.93 -8.71
N ALA A 183 18.17 -9.96 -8.33
CA ALA A 183 18.22 -9.49 -6.95
C ALA A 183 16.84 -8.95 -6.57
N SER A 184 16.24 -9.51 -5.53
CA SER A 184 14.90 -9.17 -5.07
C SER A 184 14.92 -8.72 -3.62
N ARG A 185 14.20 -7.62 -3.34
CA ARG A 185 14.07 -7.03 -2.00
C ARG A 185 12.62 -6.65 -1.75
N ASP A 186 12.25 -6.48 -0.48
CA ASP A 186 10.98 -5.83 -0.16
C ASP A 186 10.97 -4.39 -0.69
N LEU A 187 9.80 -3.92 -1.11
CA LEU A 187 9.64 -2.65 -1.81
C LEU A 187 10.17 -1.46 -1.00
N VAL A 188 10.05 -1.49 0.33
CA VAL A 188 10.53 -0.40 1.19
C VAL A 188 12.05 -0.35 1.21
N THR A 189 12.72 -1.50 1.29
CA THR A 189 14.18 -1.58 1.16
C THR A 189 14.62 -1.26 -0.26
N ALA A 190 13.94 -1.77 -1.27
CA ALA A 190 14.23 -1.49 -2.67
C ALA A 190 14.10 0.00 -3.00
N LEU A 191 13.10 0.72 -2.47
CA LEU A 191 12.99 2.17 -2.66
C LEU A 191 14.17 2.96 -2.07
N ARG A 192 14.89 2.38 -1.10
CA ARG A 192 16.07 3.03 -0.49
C ARG A 192 17.37 2.63 -1.19
N GLU A 193 17.49 1.37 -1.57
CA GLU A 193 18.71 0.81 -2.15
C GLU A 193 18.73 0.95 -3.68
N TYR A 194 17.59 0.76 -4.34
CA TYR A 194 17.46 0.57 -5.78
C TYR A 194 16.95 1.83 -6.50
N ALA A 195 16.68 2.91 -5.76
CA ALA A 195 16.21 4.17 -6.31
C ALA A 195 17.10 4.64 -7.48
N PRO A 196 16.52 5.16 -8.58
CA PRO A 196 17.31 5.68 -9.69
C PRO A 196 18.36 6.69 -9.24
N GLY A 197 19.60 6.49 -9.65
CA GLY A 197 20.77 7.25 -9.20
C GLY A 197 21.54 6.63 -8.02
N ALA A 198 21.04 5.55 -7.42
CA ALA A 198 21.78 4.78 -6.42
C ALA A 198 22.76 3.79 -7.06
N GLU A 199 23.85 3.50 -6.35
CA GLU A 199 24.84 2.49 -6.73
C GLU A 199 24.72 1.26 -5.83
N LEU A 200 24.75 0.08 -6.44
CA LEU A 200 24.52 -1.20 -5.78
C LEU A 200 25.63 -2.19 -6.08
N VAL A 201 26.06 -2.92 -5.06
CA VAL A 201 27.07 -3.97 -5.23
C VAL A 201 26.39 -5.33 -5.32
N MET A 202 26.55 -6.01 -6.46
CA MET A 202 26.07 -7.37 -6.69
C MET A 202 27.19 -8.20 -7.32
N ASP A 203 27.45 -9.39 -6.77
CA ASP A 203 28.48 -10.32 -7.25
C ASP A 203 29.89 -9.70 -7.44
N GLY A 204 30.24 -8.71 -6.61
CA GLY A 204 31.52 -8.00 -6.66
C GLY A 204 31.61 -6.90 -7.73
N LEU A 205 30.51 -6.64 -8.44
CA LEU A 205 30.36 -5.57 -9.42
C LEU A 205 29.46 -4.46 -8.84
N VAL A 206 29.76 -3.21 -9.20
CA VAL A 206 28.96 -2.03 -8.85
C VAL A 206 28.10 -1.65 -10.05
N TYR A 207 26.79 -1.63 -9.83
CA TYR A 207 25.76 -1.27 -10.79
C TYR A 207 25.10 0.04 -10.40
N ARG A 208 24.87 0.89 -11.39
CA ARG A 208 24.10 2.12 -11.21
C ARG A 208 22.65 1.89 -11.60
N SER A 209 21.72 2.14 -10.68
CA SER A 209 20.29 2.14 -10.99
C SER A 209 19.96 3.36 -11.84
N ALA A 210 19.27 3.17 -12.96
CA ALA A 210 18.92 4.25 -13.89
C ALA A 210 17.41 4.36 -14.15
N GLY A 211 16.66 3.27 -13.94
CA GLY A 211 15.25 3.20 -14.31
C GLY A 211 14.41 2.31 -13.40
N ILE A 212 13.12 2.28 -13.72
CA ILE A 212 12.13 1.39 -13.12
C ILE A 212 11.62 0.41 -14.16
N THR A 213 11.33 -0.82 -13.75
CA THR A 213 10.67 -1.80 -14.61
C THR A 213 9.16 -1.57 -14.58
N LEU A 214 8.52 -1.69 -15.73
CA LEU A 214 7.09 -1.44 -15.93
C LEU A 214 6.27 -2.74 -15.94
N ASN A 215 6.83 -3.82 -15.41
CA ASN A 215 6.24 -5.16 -15.45
C ASN A 215 5.41 -5.40 -14.19
N TRP A 216 4.10 -5.59 -14.31
CA TRP A 216 3.11 -5.82 -13.26
C TRP A 216 2.83 -7.31 -13.00
N HIS A 217 2.36 -8.08 -13.99
CA HIS A 217 2.05 -9.52 -13.82
C HIS A 217 3.13 -10.44 -14.40
N ILE A 218 3.92 -9.91 -15.32
CA ILE A 218 4.96 -10.65 -16.03
C ILE A 218 6.29 -10.46 -15.28
N PRO A 219 7.08 -11.53 -15.03
CA PRO A 219 8.41 -11.39 -14.43
C PRO A 219 9.30 -10.47 -15.24
N ALA A 220 10.18 -9.71 -14.57
CA ALA A 220 11.00 -8.69 -15.22
C ALA A 220 11.93 -9.22 -16.33
N ASP A 221 12.19 -10.52 -16.34
CA ASP A 221 13.01 -11.22 -17.35
C ASP A 221 12.34 -11.40 -18.73
N GLN A 222 11.02 -11.19 -18.83
CA GLN A 222 10.31 -11.38 -20.09
C GLN A 222 10.10 -10.03 -20.80
N GLU A 223 10.85 -9.81 -21.88
CA GLU A 223 10.75 -8.61 -22.71
C GLU A 223 9.40 -8.57 -23.47
N GLY A 224 8.77 -7.39 -23.52
CA GLY A 224 7.62 -7.10 -24.39
C GLY A 224 6.29 -6.78 -23.70
N ALA A 225 6.23 -6.75 -22.38
CA ALA A 225 5.01 -6.46 -21.64
C ALA A 225 4.69 -4.94 -21.62
N ARG A 226 3.81 -4.48 -22.51
CA ARG A 226 3.15 -3.17 -22.38
C ARG A 226 2.00 -3.27 -21.39
N GLU A 227 2.33 -3.35 -20.10
CA GLU A 227 1.31 -3.39 -19.05
C GLU A 227 0.91 -1.99 -18.61
N THR A 228 -0.39 -1.79 -18.40
CA THR A 228 -0.94 -0.53 -17.90
C THR A 228 -0.37 -0.23 -16.53
N GLN A 229 0.20 0.96 -16.35
CA GLN A 229 0.72 1.42 -15.05
C GLN A 229 -0.39 1.96 -14.14
N ALA A 230 -0.41 1.57 -12.85
CA ALA A 230 -1.31 2.13 -11.84
C ALA A 230 -0.72 3.42 -11.33
N ILE A 231 -1.05 4.51 -12.01
CA ILE A 231 -0.78 5.83 -11.50
C ILE A 231 -1.81 6.14 -10.40
N LYS A 232 -1.31 6.42 -9.20
CA LYS A 232 -2.10 6.73 -8.00
C LYS A 232 -1.90 8.19 -7.60
N PHE A 233 -2.78 8.69 -6.75
CA PHE A 233 -2.69 10.01 -6.14
C PHE A 233 -2.50 9.86 -4.64
N ALA A 234 -1.41 10.42 -4.12
CA ALA A 234 -1.19 10.61 -2.70
C ALA A 234 -1.71 12.00 -2.33
N TRP A 235 -2.47 12.10 -1.25
CA TRP A 235 -3.05 13.37 -0.82
C TRP A 235 -2.82 13.61 0.68
N ARG A 236 -2.74 14.89 1.07
CA ARG A 236 -2.60 15.31 2.47
C ARG A 236 -3.55 16.45 2.81
N CYS A 237 -4.44 16.23 3.76
CA CYS A 237 -5.34 17.26 4.25
C CYS A 237 -4.62 18.23 5.21
N ARG A 238 -4.68 19.54 4.92
CA ARG A 238 -4.16 20.58 5.82
C ARG A 238 -5.08 20.89 7.01
N SER A 239 -6.37 20.53 6.93
CA SER A 239 -7.34 20.82 7.99
C SER A 239 -7.23 19.86 9.16
N CYS A 240 -7.18 18.54 8.91
CA CYS A 240 -7.09 17.52 9.96
C CYS A 240 -5.74 16.77 10.01
N GLY A 241 -4.87 16.96 9.02
CA GLY A 241 -3.58 16.25 8.94
C GLY A 241 -3.65 14.82 8.42
N ALA A 242 -4.83 14.33 8.03
CA ALA A 242 -4.99 13.02 7.41
C ALA A 242 -4.28 12.96 6.05
N SER A 243 -3.75 11.78 5.72
CA SER A 243 -3.20 11.47 4.41
C SER A 243 -3.74 10.13 3.93
N GLY A 244 -3.68 9.90 2.62
CA GLY A 244 -4.11 8.66 1.98
C GLY A 244 -3.64 8.55 0.54
N THR A 245 -3.97 7.42 -0.08
CA THR A 245 -3.68 7.11 -1.48
C THR A 245 -4.95 6.62 -2.16
N THR A 246 -5.20 7.03 -3.40
CA THR A 246 -6.40 6.66 -4.16
C THR A 246 -6.08 6.64 -5.66
N MET A 247 -6.85 5.90 -6.45
CA MET A 247 -6.70 5.89 -7.91
C MET A 247 -7.46 7.05 -8.57
N SER A 248 -8.43 7.63 -7.87
CA SER A 248 -9.27 8.70 -8.38
C SER A 248 -8.86 10.08 -7.88
N LEU A 249 -8.60 11.00 -8.81
CA LEU A 249 -8.37 12.41 -8.48
C LEU A 249 -9.57 13.05 -7.76
N LYS A 250 -10.79 12.59 -8.05
CA LYS A 250 -12.01 13.09 -7.39
C LYS A 250 -12.01 12.75 -5.90
N LEU A 251 -11.65 11.51 -5.56
CA LEU A 251 -11.49 11.07 -4.17
C LEU A 251 -10.31 11.82 -3.51
N ALA A 252 -9.18 11.99 -4.21
CA ALA A 252 -8.03 12.71 -3.68
C ALA A 252 -8.31 14.20 -3.35
N SER A 253 -9.30 14.79 -4.03
CA SER A 253 -9.69 16.19 -3.85
C SER A 253 -10.51 16.43 -2.58
N ASN A 254 -11.00 15.39 -1.91
CA ASN A 254 -11.78 15.51 -0.69
C ASN A 254 -11.19 14.63 0.42
N CYS A 255 -11.00 15.20 1.61
CA CYS A 255 -10.52 14.44 2.74
C CYS A 255 -11.61 13.47 3.21
N ASP A 256 -11.32 12.18 3.16
CA ASP A 256 -12.18 11.11 3.70
C ASP A 256 -12.46 11.22 5.20
N ALA A 257 -11.58 11.85 5.99
CA ALA A 257 -11.69 11.95 7.44
C ALA A 257 -12.53 13.14 7.91
N CYS A 258 -12.43 14.30 7.24
CA CYS A 258 -13.13 15.52 7.67
C CYS A 258 -14.00 16.18 6.59
N GLY A 259 -14.03 15.64 5.37
CA GLY A 259 -14.79 16.17 4.23
C GLY A 259 -14.23 17.48 3.65
N ALA A 260 -13.15 18.03 4.19
CA ALA A 260 -12.56 19.26 3.66
C ALA A 260 -11.89 19.03 2.30
N GLY A 261 -12.04 19.99 1.39
CA GLY A 261 -11.34 19.96 0.09
C GLY A 261 -9.82 20.00 0.26
N VAL A 262 -9.13 19.12 -0.47
CA VAL A 262 -7.67 19.06 -0.53
C VAL A 262 -7.19 19.95 -1.68
N GLN A 263 -6.17 20.77 -1.42
CA GLN A 263 -5.61 21.67 -2.44
C GLN A 263 -4.77 20.86 -3.43
N ALA A 264 -4.73 21.28 -4.70
CA ALA A 264 -3.94 20.61 -5.74
C ALA A 264 -2.45 20.48 -5.39
N ASN A 265 -1.88 21.45 -4.66
CA ASN A 265 -0.48 21.40 -4.21
C ASN A 265 -0.20 20.33 -3.14
N ASP A 266 -1.24 19.81 -2.48
CA ASP A 266 -1.15 18.73 -1.50
C ASP A 266 -1.57 17.38 -2.09
N ILE A 267 -1.72 17.30 -3.42
CA ILE A 267 -2.00 16.08 -4.16
C ILE A 267 -0.78 15.82 -5.06
N GLN A 268 -0.18 14.64 -4.89
CA GLN A 268 0.97 14.20 -5.67
C GLN A 268 0.61 12.95 -6.45
N GLN A 269 0.83 12.99 -7.75
CA GLN A 269 0.71 11.83 -8.61
C GLN A 269 1.96 10.97 -8.47
N PHE A 270 1.80 9.67 -8.27
CA PHE A 270 2.92 8.75 -8.09
C PHE A 270 2.68 7.40 -8.76
N LEU A 271 3.77 6.69 -9.02
CA LEU A 271 3.79 5.32 -9.50
C LEU A 271 4.54 4.45 -8.49
N GLU A 272 3.97 3.31 -8.14
CA GLU A 272 4.64 2.29 -7.33
C GLU A 272 5.48 1.41 -8.27
N PRO A 273 6.82 1.42 -8.15
CA PRO A 273 7.69 0.66 -9.06
C PRO A 273 7.54 -0.84 -8.79
N ALA A 274 7.39 -1.63 -9.85
CA ALA A 274 7.40 -3.08 -9.74
C ALA A 274 8.82 -3.65 -9.62
N GLY A 275 9.80 -2.88 -10.09
CA GLY A 275 11.21 -3.19 -9.98
C GLY A 275 12.04 -2.03 -10.52
N PHE A 276 13.35 -2.23 -10.54
CA PHE A 276 14.34 -1.26 -10.92
C PHE A 276 15.29 -1.87 -11.94
N SER A 277 15.95 -1.04 -12.74
CA SER A 277 16.87 -1.52 -13.76
C SER A 277 18.09 -0.61 -13.90
N VAL A 278 19.17 -1.22 -14.37
CA VAL A 278 20.36 -0.50 -14.85
C VAL A 278 20.07 0.16 -16.21
N ASP A 279 20.92 1.11 -16.61
CA ASP A 279 20.98 1.50 -18.01
C ASP A 279 21.59 0.34 -18.81
N PHE A 280 20.89 -0.10 -19.84
CA PHE A 280 21.31 -1.22 -20.68
C PHE A 280 22.71 -1.01 -21.27
N TYR A 281 23.10 0.22 -21.56
CA TYR A 281 24.38 0.55 -22.20
C TYR A 281 25.50 0.92 -21.22
N GLU A 282 25.21 1.04 -19.92
CA GLU A 282 26.20 1.36 -18.89
C GLU A 282 26.78 0.06 -18.30
N GLU A 283 28.09 -0.12 -18.44
CA GLU A 283 28.77 -1.31 -17.89
C GLU A 283 29.11 -1.12 -16.41
N PRO A 284 28.99 -2.18 -15.59
CA PRO A 284 29.31 -2.10 -14.17
C PRO A 284 30.83 -1.96 -13.95
N HIS A 285 31.22 -1.34 -12.83
CA HIS A 285 32.62 -1.18 -12.43
C HIS A 285 32.93 -1.87 -11.10
N ASN A 286 34.21 -1.99 -10.73
CA ASN A 286 34.63 -2.68 -9.50
C ASN A 286 35.04 -1.72 -8.37
N ASP A 287 34.94 -0.41 -8.60
CA ASP A 287 35.28 0.58 -7.58
C ASP A 287 34.18 0.66 -6.49
N VAL A 288 34.45 0.06 -5.34
CA VAL A 288 33.56 0.06 -4.16
C VAL A 288 33.86 1.20 -3.18
N THR A 289 34.82 2.09 -3.50
CA THR A 289 35.30 3.10 -2.53
C THR A 289 34.33 4.24 -2.32
N ARG A 290 33.44 4.50 -3.28
CA ARG A 290 32.39 5.51 -3.20
C ARG A 290 31.08 4.86 -3.65
N GLN A 291 30.06 4.98 -2.82
CA GLN A 291 28.71 4.52 -3.14
C GLN A 291 27.79 5.74 -3.09
N GLN A 292 27.10 5.99 -4.19
CA GLN A 292 26.08 7.04 -4.28
C GLN A 292 24.74 6.52 -3.72
N PHE A 293 24.18 7.24 -2.74
CA PHE A 293 22.88 6.96 -2.15
C PHE A 293 21.90 8.08 -2.41
N VAL A 294 20.63 7.73 -2.67
CA VAL A 294 19.53 8.69 -2.80
C VAL A 294 18.95 9.00 -1.41
N PRO A 295 18.88 10.27 -0.99
CA PRO A 295 18.35 10.62 0.31
C PRO A 295 16.84 10.36 0.39
N VAL A 296 16.39 9.87 1.55
CA VAL A 296 14.99 9.54 1.78
C VAL A 296 14.18 10.81 2.06
N GLU A 297 13.06 10.98 1.36
CA GLU A 297 12.11 12.06 1.63
C GLU A 297 11.34 11.85 2.95
N ARG A 298 10.82 12.95 3.51
CA ARG A 298 10.03 12.86 4.75
C ARG A 298 8.67 12.22 4.48
N LEU A 299 8.43 11.10 5.16
CA LEU A 299 7.18 10.34 5.12
C LEU A 299 5.99 11.16 5.64
N TRP A 300 4.83 11.00 5.01
CA TRP A 300 3.55 11.43 5.58
C TRP A 300 3.02 10.32 6.49
N ILE A 301 2.83 10.65 7.77
CA ILE A 301 2.34 9.71 8.77
C ILE A 301 1.06 10.30 9.35
N SER A 302 -0.03 9.58 9.18
CA SER A 302 -1.32 9.87 9.82
C SER A 302 -1.86 8.61 10.46
N ALA A 303 -2.37 8.72 11.68
CA ALA A 303 -3.01 7.64 12.40
C ALA A 303 -4.50 7.92 12.52
N ARG A 304 -5.32 6.89 12.32
CA ARG A 304 -6.78 6.94 12.45
C ARG A 304 -7.21 5.90 13.47
N GLY A 305 -8.13 6.28 14.34
CA GLY A 305 -8.67 5.40 15.37
C GLY A 305 -8.64 6.03 16.76
N GLU A 306 -9.10 5.25 17.72
CA GLU A 306 -9.15 5.67 19.11
C GLU A 306 -7.76 5.58 19.76
N TRP A 307 -7.39 6.66 20.44
CA TRP A 307 -6.13 6.73 21.17
C TRP A 307 -6.26 6.03 22.51
N SER A 308 -5.60 4.88 22.66
CA SER A 308 -5.53 4.14 23.91
C SER A 308 -4.25 4.50 24.68
N PRO A 309 -4.32 4.71 26.01
CA PRO A 309 -3.12 4.89 26.82
C PRO A 309 -2.31 3.60 26.83
N LEU A 310 -0.99 3.71 26.67
CA LEU A 310 -0.10 2.61 27.03
C LEU A 310 0.01 2.55 28.55
N GLY A 311 -0.13 1.36 29.12
CA GLY A 311 0.16 1.12 30.53
C GLY A 311 1.55 1.66 30.89
N ALA A 312 1.60 2.62 31.82
CA ALA A 312 2.83 3.28 32.20
C ALA A 312 3.65 2.37 33.11
N VAL A 313 4.77 1.84 32.60
CA VAL A 313 5.89 1.47 33.47
C VAL A 313 6.76 2.73 33.57
N SER A 314 6.66 3.44 34.69
CA SER A 314 7.42 4.66 35.05
C SER A 314 7.19 5.91 34.19
N GLY A 315 6.30 6.81 34.64
CA GLY A 315 6.31 8.27 34.38
C GLY A 315 6.08 8.78 32.95
N ASP A 316 6.19 7.95 31.92
CA ASP A 316 6.15 8.36 30.52
C ASP A 316 4.74 8.10 29.95
N HIS A 317 3.92 9.15 29.84
CA HIS A 317 2.56 9.04 29.31
C HIS A 317 2.62 8.86 27.78
N ARG A 318 2.60 7.61 27.33
CA ARG A 318 2.54 7.26 25.91
C ARG A 318 1.11 6.88 25.52
N ARG A 319 0.68 7.28 24.33
CA ARG A 319 -0.59 6.83 23.74
C ARG A 319 -0.29 6.04 22.47
N ALA A 320 -1.00 4.93 22.31
CA ALA A 320 -1.11 4.16 21.09
C ALA A 320 -2.32 4.66 20.32
N CYS A 321 -2.20 4.78 19.00
CA CYS A 321 -3.36 4.62 18.15
C CYS A 321 -3.14 3.32 17.37
N VAL A 322 -4.04 2.37 17.58
CA VAL A 322 -4.11 1.14 16.79
C VAL A 322 -5.18 1.39 15.75
N SER A 323 -4.76 1.49 14.49
CA SER A 323 -5.69 1.48 13.37
C SER A 323 -6.45 0.15 13.36
N PRO A 324 -7.74 0.12 12.96
CA PRO A 324 -8.49 -1.14 12.72
C PRO A 324 -7.68 -2.14 11.87
N PHE A 325 -6.88 -1.62 10.93
CA PHE A 325 -6.03 -2.36 10.01
C PHE A 325 -4.68 -2.84 10.59
N GLY A 326 -4.55 -3.00 11.92
CA GLY A 326 -3.37 -3.56 12.57
C GLY A 326 -2.09 -2.70 12.52
N ARG A 327 -2.16 -1.46 12.00
CA ARG A 327 -1.03 -0.51 12.02
C ARG A 327 -1.02 0.25 13.35
N SER A 328 0.00 0.01 14.17
CA SER A 328 0.21 0.77 15.40
C SER A 328 1.09 1.99 15.15
N SER A 329 0.64 3.15 15.62
CA SER A 329 1.45 4.36 15.65
C SER A 329 1.59 4.82 17.10
N TRP A 330 2.78 5.33 17.43
CA TRP A 330 3.13 5.75 18.78
C TRP A 330 3.48 7.23 18.78
N GLN A 331 2.89 7.98 19.70
CA GLN A 331 3.26 9.38 19.90
C GLN A 331 3.75 9.56 21.34
N ARG A 332 4.96 10.11 21.49
CA ARG A 332 5.47 10.57 22.79
C ARG A 332 4.90 11.96 23.07
N LEU A 333 4.08 12.07 24.11
CA LEU A 333 3.68 13.38 24.62
C LEU A 333 4.90 14.03 25.28
N ARG A 334 5.40 15.14 24.74
CA ARG A 334 6.27 16.02 25.54
C ARG A 334 5.38 16.66 26.60
N SER A 335 5.79 16.53 27.86
CA SER A 335 5.14 17.18 28.99
C SER A 335 5.09 18.70 28.76
N VAL A 336 3.93 19.20 28.35
CA VAL A 336 3.59 20.62 28.47
C VAL A 336 2.97 20.80 29.86
N PRO A 337 3.45 21.74 30.70
CA PRO A 337 2.86 21.95 32.02
C PRO A 337 1.43 22.46 31.86
N GLU A 338 0.50 21.80 32.55
CA GLU A 338 -0.84 22.24 32.94
C GLU A 338 -1.55 23.25 32.02
N LEU A 339 -2.41 22.73 31.14
CA LEU A 339 -3.63 23.45 30.76
C LEU A 339 -4.85 22.61 31.11
N ARG A 340 -5.66 23.22 31.98
CA ARG A 340 -6.86 22.75 32.66
C ARG A 340 -7.75 21.85 31.79
N THR A 341 -8.20 20.77 32.42
CA THR A 341 -9.30 19.90 32.02
C THR A 341 -10.51 20.69 31.51
N CYS A 342 -10.82 20.59 30.22
CA CYS A 342 -12.17 20.84 29.73
C CYS A 342 -12.92 19.50 29.76
N ARG A 343 -13.81 19.38 30.76
CA ARG A 343 -14.85 18.37 30.81
C ARG A 343 -15.79 18.58 29.63
N ALA A 344 -16.14 17.49 28.96
CA ALA A 344 -17.25 17.45 28.01
C ALA A 344 -18.57 17.66 28.77
N ASP A 345 -19.40 18.59 28.30
CA ASP A 345 -20.85 18.57 28.51
C ASP A 345 -21.57 19.34 27.39
N ALA A 346 -22.57 18.66 26.80
CA ALA A 346 -23.81 19.13 26.17
C ALA A 346 -23.83 20.17 25.01
N CYS A 347 -24.31 19.69 23.85
CA CYS A 347 -25.46 20.19 23.06
C CYS A 347 -25.69 21.71 22.87
N GLY A 348 -25.80 22.16 21.61
CA GLY A 348 -26.58 23.38 21.26
C GLY A 348 -26.06 24.20 20.08
N ARG A 349 -27.00 24.73 19.29
CA ARG A 349 -26.81 25.49 18.03
C ARG A 349 -26.26 26.92 18.23
N GLU A 350 -25.88 27.50 17.08
CA GLU A 350 -25.82 28.93 16.71
C GLU A 350 -24.52 29.75 16.91
N ALA A 351 -23.95 30.07 15.74
CA ALA A 351 -23.53 31.40 15.25
C ALA A 351 -22.44 32.24 15.97
N ALA A 352 -21.49 32.65 15.12
CA ALA A 352 -20.87 33.98 14.99
C ALA A 352 -19.42 34.20 15.49
N LYS A 353 -18.58 34.47 14.47
CA LYS A 353 -17.52 35.49 14.36
C LYS A 353 -16.29 35.48 15.29
N ALA A 354 -15.16 35.32 14.59
CA ALA A 354 -13.92 36.10 14.65
C ALA A 354 -12.91 35.81 15.77
N SER A 355 -11.72 35.35 15.36
CA SER A 355 -10.53 36.23 15.32
C SER A 355 -9.36 35.52 14.62
N ARG A 356 -8.78 36.22 13.64
CA ARG A 356 -7.54 35.87 12.95
C ARG A 356 -6.38 36.09 13.92
N THR A 357 -5.51 35.10 14.09
CA THR A 357 -4.16 35.33 14.60
C THR A 357 -3.15 34.71 13.65
N ARG A 358 -2.43 35.58 12.92
CA ARG A 358 -1.33 35.24 12.02
C ARG A 358 -0.14 34.74 12.84
N PHE A 359 0.41 33.56 12.52
CA PHE A 359 1.76 33.20 12.93
C PHE A 359 2.75 33.72 11.88
N ARG A 360 3.67 34.57 12.34
CA ARG A 360 4.74 35.20 11.57
C ARG A 360 5.98 34.30 11.68
N THR A 361 6.48 33.83 10.54
CA THR A 361 7.80 33.20 10.40
C THR A 361 8.90 34.24 10.69
N GLN A 362 9.93 33.87 11.43
CA GLN A 362 11.18 34.62 11.51
C GLN A 362 12.33 33.69 11.14
N GLU A 363 12.93 34.00 9.98
CA GLU A 363 14.27 33.62 9.56
C GLU A 363 15.32 34.24 10.51
N ALA A 364 16.34 33.47 10.86
CA ALA A 364 17.50 33.95 11.60
C ALA A 364 18.62 34.34 10.62
N ALA A 365 18.92 35.63 10.54
CA ALA A 365 20.14 36.18 9.95
C ALA A 365 21.15 36.52 11.06
N GLN A 366 22.43 36.27 10.79
CA GLN A 366 23.59 36.43 11.67
C GLN A 366 23.82 37.89 12.12
N PRO A 367 24.41 38.15 13.30
CA PRO A 367 24.76 39.49 13.72
C PRO A 367 26.16 39.91 13.29
N SER A 368 26.25 41.09 12.70
CA SER A 368 27.45 41.91 12.55
C SER A 368 27.75 42.66 13.86
N HIS A 369 29.00 42.59 14.33
CA HIS A 369 29.51 43.49 15.38
C HIS A 369 30.30 44.65 14.73
N GLY A 370 29.98 45.88 15.16
CA GLY A 370 30.54 47.14 14.65
C GLY A 370 31.87 47.57 15.31
N PRO A 371 32.05 48.87 15.63
CA PRO A 371 32.91 49.75 14.83
C PRO A 371 34.06 50.43 15.62
N GLY A 372 34.99 51.03 14.87
CA GLY A 372 35.85 52.15 15.29
C GLY A 372 37.34 51.82 15.44
N VAL A 373 38.32 52.70 15.24
CA VAL A 373 38.45 54.11 14.80
C VAL A 373 39.96 54.31 14.52
N ARG A 374 40.31 55.10 13.47
CA ARG A 374 41.55 55.91 13.22
C ARG A 374 42.89 55.39 13.79
N ARG A 375 43.95 55.22 12.98
CA ARG A 375 44.66 56.21 12.15
C ARG A 375 45.40 55.50 11.03
#